data_AF-A0A2H0QQB0-F1
#
_entry.id   AF-A0A2H0QQB0-F1
#
_cell.length_a   1.000
_cell.length_b   1.000
_cell.length_c   1.000
_cell.angle_alpha   90.00
_cell.angle_beta   90.00
_cell.angle_gamma   90.00
#
_symmetry.space_group_name_H-M   'P 1'
#
loop_
_entity.id
_entity.type
_entity.pdbx_description
1 polymer ?
#
loop_
_entity_poly.entity_id
_entity_poly.type
_entity_poly.pdbx_seq_one_letter_code
_entity_poly.pdbx_strand_id
1 'polypeptide(L)'
;MENIFSKIQTHLDYLDACIKLSKSIEQSDADNVEAINSNLDNRDRLVSIVSKVQLEIESLIDGLNGAQLNPESVQIFKAWQKDVHEMVSSIIEIDALITAKLENHKKQVQSEIQTTFTNSEKFKGYNLQTVRK
;
A
#
# COMPACT_ATOMS: atom_id res chain seq x y z
N MET A 1 6.25 -17.98 -26.08
CA MET A 1 6.22 -16.51 -26.29
C MET A 1 4.87 -15.92 -25.90
N GLU A 2 3.75 -16.28 -26.54
CA GLU A 2 2.41 -15.79 -26.14
C GLU A 2 2.08 -16.00 -24.65
N ASN A 3 2.46 -17.14 -24.08
CA ASN A 3 2.25 -17.41 -22.65
C ASN A 3 2.99 -16.43 -21.72
N ILE A 4 4.24 -16.06 -22.07
CA ILE A 4 5.05 -15.11 -21.28
C ILE A 4 4.46 -13.72 -21.36
N PHE A 5 4.06 -13.28 -22.56
CA PHE A 5 3.47 -11.95 -22.75
C PHE A 5 2.13 -11.80 -22.06
N SER A 6 1.29 -12.84 -22.08
CA SER A 6 0.04 -12.87 -21.30
C SER A 6 0.31 -12.78 -19.78
N LYS A 7 1.35 -13.45 -19.28
CA LYS A 7 1.76 -13.35 -17.87
C LYS A 7 2.30 -11.96 -17.54
N ILE A 8 3.09 -11.34 -18.42
CA ILE A 8 3.56 -9.95 -18.27
C ILE A 8 2.37 -9.00 -18.16
N GLN A 9 1.38 -9.11 -19.04
CA GLN A 9 0.18 -8.27 -18.96
C GLN A 9 -0.55 -8.48 -17.63
N THR A 10 -0.77 -9.73 -17.24
CA THR A 10 -1.40 -10.08 -15.97
C THR A 10 -0.63 -9.51 -14.77
N HIS A 11 0.71 -9.54 -14.83
CA HIS A 11 1.56 -8.98 -13.79
C HIS A 11 1.40 -7.46 -13.67
N LEU A 12 1.38 -6.74 -14.79
CA LEU A 12 1.15 -5.31 -14.83
C LEU A 12 -0.26 -4.94 -14.32
N ASP A 13 -1.29 -5.73 -14.68
CA ASP A 13 -2.65 -5.53 -14.17
C ASP A 13 -2.72 -5.66 -12.64
N TYR A 14 -2.01 -6.63 -12.07
CA TYR A 14 -1.93 -6.76 -10.60
C TYR A 14 -1.14 -5.64 -9.93
N LEU A 15 -0.07 -5.14 -10.56
CA LEU A 15 0.65 -3.96 -10.07
C LEU A 15 -0.23 -2.70 -10.11
N ASP A 16 -1.05 -2.52 -11.15
CA ASP A 16 -2.00 -1.40 -11.23
C ASP A 16 -3.08 -1.52 -10.14
N ALA A 17 -3.57 -2.73 -9.88
CA ALA A 17 -4.46 -2.99 -8.76
C ALA A 17 -3.80 -2.67 -7.40
N CYS A 18 -2.50 -2.97 -7.21
CA CYS A 18 -1.75 -2.55 -6.03
C CYS A 18 -1.72 -1.03 -5.88
N ILE A 19 -1.43 -0.29 -6.96
CA ILE A 19 -1.43 1.17 -6.95
C ILE A 19 -2.82 1.71 -6.57
N LYS A 20 -3.89 1.17 -7.15
CA LYS A 20 -5.27 1.57 -6.84
C LYS A 20 -5.62 1.33 -5.38
N LEU A 21 -5.23 0.18 -4.81
CA LEU A 21 -5.42 -0.12 -3.39
C LEU A 21 -4.60 0.84 -2.50
N SER A 22 -3.32 1.07 -2.81
CA SER A 22 -2.49 2.05 -2.10
C SER A 22 -3.13 3.45 -2.12
N LYS A 23 -3.63 3.92 -3.26
CA LYS A 23 -4.35 5.20 -3.36
C LYS A 23 -5.64 5.20 -2.54
N SER A 24 -6.40 4.10 -2.55
CA SER A 24 -7.61 3.98 -1.74
C SER A 24 -7.30 4.08 -0.25
N ILE A 25 -6.20 3.48 0.22
CA ILE A 25 -5.75 3.59 1.62
C ILE A 25 -5.35 5.02 1.94
N GLU A 26 -4.55 5.65 1.06
CA GLU A 26 -4.11 7.03 1.22
C GLU A 26 -5.29 8.01 1.34
N GLN A 27 -6.34 7.80 0.54
CA GLN A 27 -7.55 8.63 0.53
C GLN A 27 -8.55 8.30 1.66
N SER A 28 -8.42 7.15 2.31
CA SER A 28 -9.35 6.71 3.36
C SER A 28 -9.27 7.61 4.59
N ASP A 29 -10.39 7.80 5.29
CA ASP A 29 -10.39 8.53 6.55
C ASP A 29 -9.48 7.84 7.58
N ALA A 30 -8.61 8.61 8.23
CA ALA A 30 -7.65 8.10 9.21
C ALA A 30 -8.36 7.54 10.47
N ASP A 31 -9.55 8.06 10.78
CA ASP A 31 -10.38 7.57 11.88
C ASP A 31 -10.99 6.19 11.58
N ASN A 32 -11.07 5.80 10.30
CA ASN A 32 -11.60 4.50 9.88
C ASN A 32 -10.50 3.43 9.81
N VAL A 33 -9.93 3.14 10.98
CA VAL A 33 -8.82 2.19 11.15
C VAL A 33 -9.17 0.78 10.66
N GLU A 34 -10.43 0.35 10.81
CA GLU A 34 -10.87 -0.97 10.36
C GLU A 34 -10.82 -1.10 8.83
N ALA A 35 -11.31 -0.09 8.09
CA ALA A 35 -11.23 -0.09 6.63
C ALA A 35 -9.77 -0.01 6.14
N ILE A 36 -8.93 0.78 6.81
CA ILE A 36 -7.49 0.86 6.51
C ILE A 36 -6.84 -0.51 6.68
N ASN A 37 -7.06 -1.19 7.81
CA ASN A 37 -6.51 -2.52 8.07
C ASN A 37 -6.98 -3.55 7.05
N SER A 38 -8.28 -3.57 6.72
CA SER A 38 -8.79 -4.50 5.69
C SER A 38 -8.14 -4.25 4.33
N ASN A 39 -7.90 -2.99 3.96
CA ASN A 39 -7.26 -2.67 2.68
C ASN A 39 -5.76 -3.02 2.69
N LEU A 40 -5.07 -2.85 3.82
CA LEU A 40 -3.68 -3.29 3.99
C LEU A 40 -3.56 -4.82 3.86
N ASP A 41 -4.43 -5.59 4.51
CA ASP A 41 -4.46 -7.05 4.40
C ASP A 41 -4.70 -7.51 2.95
N ASN A 42 -5.63 -6.85 2.25
CA ASN A 42 -5.90 -7.13 0.84
C ASN A 42 -4.69 -6.80 -0.04
N ARG A 43 -3.99 -5.70 0.26
CA ARG A 43 -2.78 -5.29 -0.45
C ARG A 43 -1.65 -6.30 -0.23
N ASP A 44 -1.44 -6.80 0.98
CA ASP A 44 -0.40 -7.81 1.28
C ASP A 44 -0.64 -9.12 0.52
N ARG A 45 -1.90 -9.53 0.40
CA ARG A 45 -2.28 -10.69 -0.44
C ARG A 45 -1.98 -10.44 -1.90
N LEU A 46 -2.27 -9.24 -2.40
CA LEU A 46 -2.02 -8.88 -3.79
C LEU A 46 -0.51 -8.80 -4.10
N VAL A 47 0.29 -8.21 -3.20
CA VAL A 47 1.76 -8.21 -3.31
C VAL A 47 2.29 -9.64 -3.37
N SER A 48 1.76 -10.54 -2.55
CA SER A 48 2.13 -11.95 -2.59
C SER A 48 1.81 -12.63 -3.94
N ILE A 49 0.71 -12.24 -4.60
CA ILE A 49 0.37 -12.71 -5.94
C ILE A 49 1.32 -12.13 -6.98
N VAL A 50 1.56 -10.82 -6.94
CA VAL A 50 2.52 -10.10 -7.81
C VAL A 50 3.90 -10.77 -7.77
N SER A 51 4.43 -11.03 -6.57
CA SER A 51 5.72 -11.70 -6.41
C SER A 51 5.76 -13.11 -7.01
N LYS A 52 4.69 -13.89 -6.90
CA LYS A 52 4.61 -15.22 -7.53
C LYS A 52 4.62 -15.11 -9.05
N VAL A 53 3.84 -14.19 -9.62
CA VAL A 53 3.79 -13.99 -11.08
C VAL A 53 5.13 -13.49 -11.61
N GLN A 54 5.81 -12.58 -10.89
CA GLN A 54 7.17 -12.14 -11.21
C GLN A 54 8.13 -13.33 -11.34
N LEU A 55 8.18 -14.19 -10.32
CA LEU A 55 9.05 -15.37 -10.30
C LEU A 55 8.72 -16.35 -11.44
N GLU A 56 7.44 -16.53 -11.77
CA GLU A 56 7.03 -17.35 -12.91
C GLU A 56 7.52 -16.76 -14.24
N ILE A 57 7.41 -15.45 -14.44
CA ILE A 57 7.89 -14.78 -15.66
C ILE A 57 9.41 -14.92 -15.76
N GLU A 58 10.14 -14.64 -14.67
CA GLU A 58 11.60 -14.78 -14.62
C GLU A 58 12.04 -16.21 -14.95
N SER A 59 11.42 -17.21 -14.34
CA SER A 59 11.71 -18.61 -14.64
C SER A 59 11.44 -18.98 -16.10
N LEU A 60 10.39 -18.42 -16.70
CA LEU A 60 10.08 -18.65 -18.12
C LEU A 60 11.10 -17.96 -19.05
N ILE A 61 11.59 -16.77 -18.67
CA ILE A 61 12.63 -16.04 -19.41
C ILE A 61 13.97 -16.80 -19.34
N ASP A 62 14.35 -17.28 -18.16
CA ASP A 62 15.59 -18.05 -17.94
C ASP A 62 15.60 -19.37 -18.73
N GLY A 63 14.42 -19.95 -18.96
CA GLY A 63 14.25 -21.17 -19.75
C GLY A 63 14.29 -20.95 -21.28
N LEU A 64 14.34 -19.70 -21.76
CA LEU A 64 14.41 -19.41 -23.19
C LEU A 64 15.80 -19.74 -23.76
N ASN A 65 15.81 -20.47 -24.88
CA ASN A 65 17.04 -20.66 -25.64
C ASN A 65 17.27 -19.49 -26.64
N GLY A 66 18.50 -19.34 -27.13
CA GLY A 66 18.86 -18.25 -28.05
C GLY A 66 18.09 -18.24 -29.37
N ALA A 67 17.46 -19.34 -29.78
CA ALA A 67 16.62 -19.41 -30.96
C ALA A 67 15.19 -18.88 -30.72
N GLN A 68 14.75 -18.82 -29.46
CA GLN A 68 13.45 -18.27 -29.04
C GLN A 68 13.51 -16.78 -28.70
N LEU A 69 14.72 -16.24 -28.51
CA LEU A 69 14.98 -14.83 -28.23
C LEU A 69 15.17 -14.06 -29.55
N ASN A 70 14.13 -13.35 -29.97
CA ASN A 70 14.24 -12.37 -31.05
C ASN A 70 14.41 -10.94 -30.48
N PRO A 71 14.89 -9.96 -31.28
CA PRO A 71 15.10 -8.59 -30.81
C PRO A 71 13.84 -7.91 -30.25
N GLU A 72 12.67 -8.20 -30.82
CA GLU A 72 11.37 -7.66 -30.38
C GLU A 72 11.04 -8.12 -28.95
N SER A 73 11.26 -9.40 -28.66
CA SER A 73 11.04 -9.99 -27.34
C SER A 73 11.92 -9.35 -26.27
N VAL A 74 13.19 -9.09 -26.62
CA VAL A 74 14.12 -8.40 -25.74
C VAL A 74 13.66 -6.97 -25.46
N GLN A 75 13.09 -6.26 -26.45
CA GLN A 75 12.52 -4.94 -26.24
C GLN A 75 11.30 -5.00 -25.31
N ILE A 76 10.42 -5.98 -25.48
CA ILE A 76 9.25 -6.18 -24.60
C ILE A 76 9.70 -6.43 -23.16
N PHE A 77 10.70 -7.28 -22.92
CA PHE A 77 11.20 -7.54 -21.57
C PHE A 77 11.82 -6.30 -20.92
N LYS A 78 12.55 -5.50 -21.69
CA LYS A 78 13.11 -4.22 -21.20
C LYS A 78 12.02 -3.21 -20.86
N ALA A 79 10.99 -3.10 -21.70
CA ALA A 79 9.84 -2.24 -21.45
C ALA A 79 9.11 -2.68 -20.18
N TRP A 80 8.81 -3.97 -20.07
CA TRP A 80 8.18 -4.56 -18.88
C TRP A 80 8.99 -4.28 -17.60
N GLN A 81 10.31 -4.51 -17.59
CA GLN A 81 11.14 -4.21 -16.41
C GLN A 81 11.10 -2.73 -16.03
N LYS A 82 11.10 -1.84 -17.02
CA LYS A 82 10.98 -0.40 -16.81
C LYS A 82 9.61 -0.06 -16.20
N ASP A 83 8.53 -0.59 -16.75
CA ASP A 83 7.16 -0.35 -16.26
C ASP A 83 7.01 -0.85 -14.83
N VAL A 84 7.50 -2.05 -14.51
CA VAL A 84 7.53 -2.59 -13.15
C VAL A 84 8.27 -1.65 -12.20
N HIS A 85 9.44 -1.14 -12.60
CA HIS A 85 10.21 -0.21 -11.78
C HIS A 85 9.45 1.10 -11.51
N GLU A 86 8.84 1.69 -12.53
CA GLU A 86 8.04 2.92 -12.39
C GLU A 86 6.83 2.70 -11.49
N MET A 87 6.10 1.60 -11.68
CA MET A 87 4.93 1.26 -10.87
C MET A 87 5.29 1.00 -9.41
N VAL A 88 6.34 0.23 -9.14
CA VAL A 88 6.84 -0.02 -7.77
C VAL A 88 7.29 1.28 -7.12
N SER A 89 7.97 2.16 -7.84
CA SER A 89 8.38 3.47 -7.33
C SER A 89 7.17 4.32 -6.93
N SER A 90 6.12 4.34 -7.76
CA SER A 90 4.86 5.02 -7.41
C SER A 90 4.20 4.44 -6.16
N ILE A 91 4.22 3.12 -5.98
CA ILE A 91 3.71 2.48 -4.77
C ILE A 91 4.50 2.93 -3.53
N ILE A 92 5.83 2.98 -3.61
CA ILE A 92 6.70 3.43 -2.51
C ILE A 92 6.41 4.88 -2.12
N GLU A 93 6.20 5.75 -3.11
CA GLU A 93 5.83 7.15 -2.85
C GLU A 93 4.49 7.25 -2.11
N ILE A 94 3.48 6.48 -2.53
CA ILE A 94 2.18 6.46 -1.84
C ILE A 94 2.31 5.90 -0.42
N ASP A 95 3.12 4.86 -0.21
CA ASP A 95 3.35 4.28 1.11
C ASP A 95 3.99 5.30 2.08
N ALA A 96 4.87 6.16 1.57
CA ALA A 96 5.43 7.25 2.37
C ALA A 96 4.35 8.24 2.81
N LEU A 97 3.39 8.57 1.93
CA LEU A 97 2.24 9.43 2.25
C LEU A 97 1.31 8.79 3.28
N ILE A 98 0.97 7.51 3.10
CA ILE A 98 0.16 6.75 4.07
C ILE A 98 0.82 6.75 5.44
N THR A 99 2.13 6.47 5.50
CA THR A 99 2.89 6.44 6.75
C THR A 99 2.87 7.80 7.44
N ALA A 100 3.11 8.88 6.69
CA ALA A 100 3.08 10.24 7.23
C ALA A 100 1.69 10.61 7.79
N LYS A 101 0.62 10.22 7.07
CA LYS A 101 -0.77 10.43 7.50
C LYS A 101 -1.08 9.70 8.79
N LEU A 102 -0.75 8.40 8.88
CA LEU A 102 -0.99 7.59 10.07
C LEU A 102 -0.20 8.08 11.29
N GLU A 103 1.05 8.51 11.11
CA GLU A 103 1.84 9.05 12.22
C GLU A 103 1.29 10.42 12.69
N ASN A 104 0.77 11.25 11.79
CA ASN A 104 0.08 12.48 12.18
C ASN A 104 -1.20 12.19 12.97
N HIS A 105 -2.01 11.24 12.49
CA HIS A 105 -3.23 10.82 13.17
C HIS A 105 -2.96 10.27 14.58
N LYS A 106 -1.92 9.42 14.72
CA LYS A 106 -1.45 8.93 16.02
C LYS A 106 -1.10 10.06 16.99
N LYS A 107 -0.41 11.12 16.53
CA LYS A 107 -0.09 12.29 17.37
C LYS A 107 -1.35 13.06 17.79
N GLN A 108 -2.31 13.21 16.89
CA GLN A 108 -3.60 13.86 17.20
C GLN A 108 -4.35 13.08 18.29
N VAL A 109 -4.52 11.78 18.12
CA VAL A 109 -5.17 10.91 19.12
C VAL A 109 -4.46 10.96 20.47
N GLN A 110 -3.12 10.97 20.50
CA GLN A 110 -2.36 11.12 21.75
C GLN A 110 -2.65 12.45 22.46
N SER A 111 -2.73 13.54 21.71
CA SER A 111 -3.09 14.86 22.24
C SER A 111 -4.52 14.89 22.78
N GLU A 112 -5.46 14.26 22.09
CA GLU A 112 -6.86 14.14 22.52
C GLU A 112 -7.01 13.32 23.80
N ILE A 113 -6.28 12.21 23.91
CA ILE A 113 -6.22 11.40 25.14
C ILE A 113 -5.68 12.23 26.30
N GLN A 114 -4.56 12.95 26.10
CA GLN A 114 -3.97 13.79 27.13
C GLN A 114 -4.93 14.91 27.57
N THR A 115 -5.62 15.54 26.62
CA THR A 115 -6.63 16.57 26.88
C THR A 115 -7.80 16.02 27.69
N THR A 116 -8.33 14.86 27.26
CA THR A 116 -9.44 14.18 27.93
C THR A 116 -9.06 13.76 29.35
N PHE A 117 -7.87 13.19 29.53
CA PHE A 117 -7.35 12.81 30.84
C PHE A 117 -7.21 14.03 31.77
N THR A 118 -6.56 15.10 31.29
CA THR A 118 -6.39 16.34 32.06
C THR A 118 -7.73 16.97 32.45
N ASN A 119 -8.70 16.97 31.53
CA ASN A 119 -10.05 17.45 31.81
C ASN A 119 -10.72 16.58 32.87
N SER A 120 -10.63 15.25 32.75
CA SER A 120 -11.23 14.32 33.72
C SER A 120 -10.68 14.53 35.15
N GLU A 121 -9.37 14.77 35.29
CA GLU A 121 -8.74 15.05 36.58
C GLU A 121 -9.17 16.42 37.15
N LYS A 122 -9.28 17.45 36.30
CA LYS A 122 -9.83 18.76 36.70
C LYS A 122 -11.29 18.67 37.16
N PHE A 123 -12.10 17.83 36.50
CA PHE A 123 -13.49 17.60 36.89
C PHE A 123 -13.62 16.82 38.21
N LYS A 124 -12.74 15.85 38.49
CA LYS A 124 -12.70 15.17 39.79
C LYS A 124 -12.38 16.11 40.95
N GLY A 125 -11.58 17.15 40.71
CA GLY A 125 -11.29 18.21 41.68
C GLY A 125 -12.39 19.27 41.83
N TYR A 126 -13.39 19.27 40.94
CA TYR A 126 -14.51 20.22 40.99
C TYR A 126 -15.56 19.75 41.99
N ASN A 127 -15.49 20.27 43.22
CA ASN A 127 -16.48 19.99 44.25
C ASN A 127 -17.81 20.71 43.92
N LEU A 128 -18.75 19.98 43.30
CA LEU A 128 -20.08 20.47 42.90
C LEU A 128 -20.92 20.99 44.07
N GLN A 129 -20.51 20.75 45.33
CA GLN A 129 -21.19 21.28 46.52
C GLN A 129 -20.96 22.78 46.78
N THR A 130 -19.99 23.41 46.09
CA THR A 130 -19.65 24.83 46.33
C THR A 130 -20.46 25.82 45.46
N VAL A 131 -21.25 25.33 44.50
CA VAL A 131 -21.99 26.17 43.51
C VAL A 131 -23.47 26.35 43.87
N ARG A 132 -23.86 26.12 45.13
CA ARG A 132 -25.13 26.61 45.67
C ARG A 132 -24.85 27.56 46.84
N LYS A 133 -24.81 28.85 46.54
CA LYS A 133 -25.12 29.92 47.49
C LYS A 133 -26.10 30.87 46.84
#